data_AF-A0A7L3HEJ6-F1
#
_entry.id   AF-A0A7L3HEJ6-F1
#
_cell.length_a   1.000
_cell.length_b   1.000
_cell.length_c   1.000
_cell.angle_alpha   90.00
_cell.angle_beta   90.00
_cell.angle_gamma   90.00
#
_symmetry.space_group_name_H-M   'P 1'
#
loop_
_entity.id
_entity.type
_entity.pdbx_description
1 polymer ?
#
loop_
_entity_poly.entity_id
_entity_poly.type
_entity_poly.pdbx_seq_one_letter_code
_entity_poly.pdbx_strand_id
1 'polypeptide(L)'
;TCAPPQVRCYHRRRGGREAVFGVQFHTGTLRGPRLRLRRDELDLAWQDQRFPPDATVEFIFSSGPERVEGWVPPRGPPAAPIDYGVRDPAVRRDSYE
;
A
#
# COMPACT_ATOMS: atom_id res chain seq x y z
N THR A 1 -0.45 13.78 18.83
CA THR A 1 -0.76 13.97 17.39
C THR A 1 -0.65 12.61 16.71
N CYS A 2 -1.66 12.20 15.94
CA CYS A 2 -1.59 10.91 15.23
C CYS A 2 -0.53 11.03 14.12
N ALA A 3 0.41 10.09 14.03
CA ALA A 3 1.39 10.09 12.95
C ALA A 3 0.67 9.91 11.59
N PRO A 4 1.19 10.49 10.49
CA PRO A 4 0.59 10.31 9.18
C PRO A 4 0.57 8.82 8.82
N PRO A 5 -0.51 8.31 8.20
CA PRO A 5 -0.58 6.92 7.79
C PRO A 5 0.59 6.56 6.88
N GLN A 6 1.19 5.40 7.16
CA GLN A 6 2.29 4.84 6.39
C GLN A 6 1.87 3.47 5.84
N VAL A 7 2.04 3.27 4.55
CA VAL A 7 1.83 1.96 3.91
C VAL A 7 3.17 1.43 3.42
N ARG A 8 3.43 0.15 3.67
CA ARG A 8 4.60 -0.55 3.15
C ARG A 8 4.17 -1.82 2.43
N CYS A 9 4.73 -2.03 1.25
CA CYS A 9 4.56 -3.25 0.47
C CYS A 9 5.78 -4.16 0.68
N TYR A 10 5.53 -5.45 0.82
CA TYR A 10 6.57 -6.45 1.02
C TYR A 10 6.42 -7.61 0.04
N HIS A 11 7.55 -8.11 -0.44
CA HIS A 11 7.62 -9.37 -1.15
C HIS A 11 7.82 -10.52 -0.15
N ARG A 12 6.90 -11.49 -0.14
CA ARG A 12 6.97 -12.66 0.75
C ARG A 12 8.01 -13.65 0.22
N ARG A 13 8.95 -14.06 1.08
CA ARG A 13 10.01 -15.03 0.75
C ARG A 13 9.98 -16.22 1.72
N ARG A 14 10.59 -17.34 1.32
CA ARG A 14 10.83 -18.46 2.23
C ARG A 14 11.80 -17.97 3.32
N GLY A 15 11.29 -17.77 4.54
CA GLY A 15 12.09 -17.30 5.68
C GLY A 15 11.95 -15.80 6.03
N GLY A 16 11.07 -15.05 5.38
CA GLY A 16 10.83 -13.66 5.77
C GLY A 16 10.11 -12.81 4.72
N ARG A 17 10.32 -11.51 4.79
CA ARG A 17 9.76 -10.53 3.87
C ARG A 17 10.77 -9.45 3.55
N GLU A 18 10.73 -8.96 2.32
CA GLU A 18 11.61 -7.90 1.83
C GLU A 18 10.75 -6.70 1.44
N ALA A 19 11.10 -5.49 1.90
CA ALA A 19 10.35 -4.30 1.56
C ALA A 19 10.53 -3.98 0.07
N VAL A 20 9.41 -3.75 -0.63
CA VAL A 20 9.39 -3.37 -2.05
C VAL A 20 9.24 -1.85 -2.17
N PHE A 21 8.28 -1.28 -1.45
CA PHE A 21 8.09 0.16 -1.40
C PHE A 21 7.44 0.62 -0.10
N GLY A 22 7.65 1.89 0.24
CA GLY A 22 6.94 2.60 1.30
C GLY A 22 6.30 3.88 0.77
N VAL A 23 5.23 4.31 1.42
CA VAL A 23 4.66 5.64 1.23
C VAL A 23 4.15 6.18 2.56
N GLN A 24 4.36 7.48 2.77
CA GLN A 24 3.68 8.26 3.77
C GLN A 24 2.84 9.34 3.09
N PHE A 25 1.56 9.46 3.45
CA PHE A 25 0.69 10.49 2.90
C PHE A 25 -0.19 11.09 3.98
N HIS A 26 -0.64 12.32 3.76
CA HIS A 26 -1.61 12.99 4.62
C HIS A 26 -3.01 12.80 4.05
N THR A 27 -3.93 12.22 4.82
CA THR A 27 -5.32 12.04 4.36
C THR A 27 -6.03 13.36 4.10
N GLY A 28 -5.66 14.43 4.82
CA GLY A 28 -6.22 15.77 4.66
C GLY A 28 -5.83 16.50 3.36
N THR A 29 -4.85 15.99 2.59
CA THR A 29 -4.45 16.59 1.31
C THR A 29 -5.02 15.85 0.10
N LEU A 30 -5.75 14.75 0.33
CA LEU A 30 -6.39 13.96 -0.73
C LEU A 30 -7.58 14.75 -1.31
N ARG A 31 -7.53 15.05 -2.61
CA ARG A 31 -8.59 15.77 -3.34
C ARG A 31 -9.63 14.84 -3.98
N GLY A 32 -9.65 13.56 -3.59
CA GLY A 32 -10.54 12.54 -4.15
C GLY A 32 -10.24 11.14 -3.61
N PRO A 33 -10.95 10.11 -4.10
CA PRO A 33 -10.82 8.74 -3.58
C PRO A 33 -9.59 8.02 -4.12
N ARG A 34 -8.74 8.66 -4.93
CA ARG A 34 -7.60 8.03 -5.61
C ARG A 34 -6.34 8.84 -5.44
N LEU A 35 -5.25 8.15 -5.13
CA LEU A 35 -3.89 8.69 -5.15
C LEU A 35 -3.02 7.77 -6.00
N ARG A 36 -2.40 8.33 -7.04
CA ARG A 36 -1.47 7.60 -7.92
C ARG A 36 -0.08 8.13 -7.69
N LEU A 37 0.84 7.22 -7.38
CA LEU A 37 2.24 7.54 -7.14
C LEU A 37 3.10 6.73 -8.09
N ARG A 38 4.01 7.41 -8.77
CA ARG A 38 5.02 6.79 -9.62
C ARG A 38 6.18 6.28 -8.78
N ARG A 39 7.05 5.47 -9.40
CA ARG A 39 8.25 4.92 -8.75
C ARG A 39 9.10 5.98 -8.03
N ASP A 40 9.27 7.16 -8.62
CA ASP A 40 10.05 8.28 -8.06
C ASP A 40 9.44 8.89 -6.79
N GLU A 41 8.16 8.62 -6.52
CA GLU A 41 7.42 9.10 -5.35
C GLU A 41 7.27 8.04 -4.26
N LEU A 42 7.83 6.83 -4.49
CA LEU A 42 7.75 5.69 -3.58
C LEU A 42 9.12 5.44 -2.92
N ASP A 43 9.13 5.46 -1.59
CA ASP A 43 10.33 5.12 -0.81
C ASP A 43 10.79 3.71 -1.17
N LEU A 44 12.11 3.50 -1.22
CA LEU A 44 12.78 2.25 -1.59
C LEU A 44 12.62 1.85 -3.07
N ALA A 45 11.46 2.10 -3.69
CA ALA A 45 11.20 1.73 -5.08
C ALA A 45 12.07 2.52 -6.08
N TRP A 46 12.35 3.79 -5.79
CA TRP A 46 13.13 4.64 -6.71
C TRP A 46 14.58 4.17 -6.90
N GLN A 47 15.14 3.44 -5.93
CA GLN A 47 16.49 2.86 -6.00
C GLN A 47 16.47 1.39 -6.46
N ASP A 48 15.32 0.71 -6.38
CA ASP A 48 15.20 -0.70 -6.72
C ASP A 48 14.97 -0.89 -8.23
N GLN A 49 15.99 -1.38 -8.93
CA GLN A 49 15.93 -1.68 -10.36
C GLN A 49 14.96 -2.81 -10.72
N ARG A 50 14.52 -3.61 -9.74
CA ARG A 50 13.47 -4.62 -9.94
C ARG A 50 12.09 -3.99 -10.05
N PHE A 51 11.92 -2.76 -9.57
CA PHE A 51 10.67 -2.02 -9.70
C PHE A 51 10.62 -1.32 -11.07
N PRO A 52 9.63 -1.65 -11.93
CA PRO A 52 9.60 -1.12 -13.30
C PRO A 52 9.62 0.42 -13.32
N PRO A 53 10.37 1.04 -14.25
CA PRO A 53 10.52 2.49 -14.30
C PRO A 53 9.20 3.23 -14.57
N ASP A 54 8.26 2.58 -15.26
CA ASP A 54 6.92 3.06 -15.58
C ASP A 54 5.83 2.59 -14.59
N ALA A 55 6.22 1.87 -13.53
CA ALA A 55 5.27 1.38 -12.54
C ALA A 55 4.64 2.54 -11.74
N THR A 56 3.32 2.41 -11.54
CA THR A 56 2.50 3.32 -10.75
C THR A 56 1.72 2.51 -9.73
N VAL A 57 1.68 2.99 -8.49
CA VAL A 57 0.85 2.44 -7.40
C VAL A 57 -0.36 3.34 -7.21
N GLU A 58 -1.56 2.76 -7.23
CA GLU A 58 -2.81 3.46 -7.00
C GLU A 58 -3.40 3.05 -5.65
N PHE A 59 -3.59 4.04 -4.78
CA PHE A 59 -4.35 3.92 -3.53
C PHE A 59 -5.78 4.38 -3.79
N ILE A 60 -6.74 3.60 -3.29
CA ILE A 60 -8.15 3.88 -3.45
C ILE A 60 -8.78 3.90 -2.06
N PHE A 61 -9.41 5.02 -1.72
CA PHE A 61 -9.94 5.31 -0.41
C PHE A 61 -11.47 5.25 -0.43
N SER A 62 -12.06 4.68 0.63
CA SER A 62 -13.48 4.73 0.95
C SER A 62 -13.70 5.51 2.25
N SER A 63 -14.91 6.03 2.44
CA SER A 63 -15.31 6.72 3.67
C SER A 63 -15.64 5.75 4.82
N GLY A 64 -15.94 4.49 4.49
CA GLY A 64 -16.19 3.43 5.46
C GLY A 64 -15.58 2.08 5.05
N PRO A 65 -15.82 1.02 5.83
CA PRO A 65 -15.25 -0.32 5.64
C PRO A 65 -15.83 -1.07 4.45
N GLU A 66 -16.87 -0.54 3.80
CA GLU A 66 -17.41 -1.07 2.56
C GLU A 66 -16.38 -1.10 1.43
N ARG A 67 -16.51 -2.08 0.53
CA ARG A 67 -15.70 -2.09 -0.69
C ARG A 67 -16.02 -0.83 -1.48
N VAL A 68 -14.98 -0.18 -1.99
CA VAL A 68 -15.13 0.97 -2.89
C VAL A 68 -16.07 0.59 -4.03
N GLU A 69 -17.20 1.27 -4.12
CA GLU A 69 -18.25 0.97 -5.08
C GLU A 69 -17.69 1.05 -6.52
N GLY A 70 -17.92 0.00 -7.31
CA GLY A 70 -17.39 -0.09 -8.67
C GLY A 70 -15.89 -0.43 -8.79
N TRP A 71 -15.17 -0.69 -7.68
CA TRP A 71 -13.79 -1.18 -7.78
C TRP A 71 -13.74 -2.67 -8.14
N VAL A 72 -13.22 -2.95 -9.33
CA VAL A 72 -12.91 -4.30 -9.81
C VAL A 72 -11.39 -4.42 -9.92
N PRO A 73 -10.76 -5.46 -9.31
CA PRO A 73 -9.33 -5.69 -9.47
C PRO A 73 -8.94 -5.81 -10.95
N PRO A 74 -7.82 -5.20 -11.40
CA PRO A 74 -7.44 -5.19 -12.81
C PRO A 74 -7.17 -6.56 -13.47
N ARG A 75 -7.04 -7.66 -12.71
CA ARG A 75 -6.63 -8.99 -13.22
C ARG A 75 -7.33 -10.19 -12.58
N GLY A 76 -8.64 -10.10 -12.33
CA GLY A 76 -9.39 -11.20 -11.71
C GLY A 76 -9.14 -11.31 -10.20
N PRO A 77 -9.48 -12.44 -9.54
CA PRO A 77 -9.31 -12.58 -8.10
C PRO A 77 -7.84 -12.31 -7.71
N PRO A 78 -7.59 -11.75 -6.51
CA PRO A 78 -6.25 -11.46 -6.04
C PRO A 78 -5.29 -12.63 -6.30
N ALA A 79 -4.14 -12.38 -6.90
CA ALA A 79 -3.13 -13.42 -7.18
C ALA A 79 -2.65 -14.15 -5.90
N ALA A 80 -2.94 -13.58 -4.73
CA ALA A 80 -2.74 -14.18 -3.42
C ALA A 80 -3.96 -13.90 -2.52
N PRO A 81 -4.32 -14.81 -1.59
CA PRO A 81 -5.33 -14.55 -0.57
C PRO A 81 -5.03 -13.24 0.17
N ILE A 82 -6.04 -12.40 0.33
CA ILE A 82 -5.93 -11.19 1.16
C ILE A 82 -6.06 -11.65 2.61
N ASP A 83 -4.96 -11.61 3.34
CA ASP A 83 -4.93 -11.91 4.77
C ASP A 83 -5.26 -10.65 5.57
N TYR A 84 -6.47 -10.60 6.13
CA TYR A 84 -6.92 -9.54 7.04
C TYR A 84 -6.55 -9.83 8.50
N GLY A 85 -5.78 -10.89 8.76
CA GLY A 85 -5.40 -11.29 10.10
C GLY A 85 -4.55 -10.22 10.79
N VAL A 86 -5.09 -9.62 11.86
CA VAL A 86 -4.39 -8.72 12.79
C VAL A 86 -3.25 -9.40 13.59
N ARG A 87 -2.93 -10.66 13.29
CA ARG A 87 -1.83 -11.41 13.91
C ARG A 87 -0.48 -11.13 13.26
N ASP A 88 -0.43 -10.63 12.02
CA ASP A 88 0.83 -10.19 11.41
C ASP A 88 1.12 -8.74 11.87
N PRO A 89 2.27 -8.49 12.52
CA PRO A 89 2.68 -7.13 12.92
C PRO A 89 2.78 -6.12 11.76
N ALA A 90 2.84 -6.56 10.50
CA ALA A 90 2.73 -5.66 9.34
C ALA A 90 1.30 -5.18 9.07
N VAL A 91 0.27 -5.94 9.45
CA VAL A 91 -1.13 -5.60 9.20
C VAL A 91 -1.62 -4.54 10.20
N ARG A 92 -1.06 -4.54 11.41
CA ARG A 92 -1.37 -3.54 12.44
C ARG A 92 -0.07 -3.01 13.05
N ARG A 93 0.34 -1.84 12.57
CA ARG A 93 1.31 -1.00 13.27
C ARG A 93 0.53 0.10 13.97
N ASP A 94 0.35 -0.02 15.28
CA ASP A 94 -0.18 1.08 16.07
C ASP A 94 0.88 2.18 16.09
N SER A 95 0.56 3.35 15.56
CA SER A 95 1.50 4.48 15.38
C SER A 95 2.10 5.06 16.67
N TYR A 96 1.81 4.43 17.82
CA TYR A 96 2.32 4.77 19.15
C TYR A 96 3.55 3.95 19.56
N GLU A 97 3.99 2.99 18.74
CA GLU A 97 5.26 2.24 18.92
C GLU A 97 6.28 2.43 17.79
#